data_AF-A0A8H5XNH9-F1
#
_entry.id   AF-A0A8H5XNH9-F1
#
_cell.length_a   1.000
_cell.length_b   1.000
_cell.length_c   1.000
_cell.angle_alpha   90.00
_cell.angle_beta   90.00
_cell.angle_gamma   90.00
#
_symmetry.space_group_name_H-M   'P 1'
#
loop_
_entity.id
_entity.type
_entity.pdbx_description
1 polymer ?
#
loop_
_entity_poly.entity_id
_entity_poly.type
_entity_poly.pdbx_seq_one_letter_code
_entity_poly.pdbx_strand_id
1 'polypeptide(L)'
;MSTRMVAQAIATHEIYRLGVEEIIWNDATLVPSGGGGDIFHDCSDESDEEVPEKIAAESQERFAWFVRGCKSIIKAAKDRMGDTFSRPEDVSKQHQLSNAIPYQDSFEYCNLLERQQRDIIVSTIDEDIFRYTLRQFPNLKRVVVTPAAYGYLFEPLYRTPMIRSFPYGFIYPVPRGWPTPSSRSEWAFAMPWVDDDAVEEDESLYHGFRLVTKVLAEEKHTVTELMLDAHRILASITSP
;
A
#
# COMPACT_ATOMS: atom_id res chain seq x y z
N MET A 1 4.52 14.25 -5.35
CA MET A 1 4.11 15.25 -4.33
C MET A 1 3.78 14.49 -3.06
N SER A 2 4.49 14.73 -1.95
CA SER A 2 4.34 13.91 -0.73
C SER A 2 2.93 14.08 -0.12
N THR A 3 2.33 13.00 0.39
CA THR A 3 1.01 12.98 1.05
C THR A 3 0.86 14.07 2.11
N ARG A 4 1.95 14.39 2.82
CA ARG A 4 2.05 15.51 3.76
C ARG A 4 1.67 16.85 3.14
N MET A 5 2.24 17.18 1.99
CA MET A 5 2.03 18.48 1.35
C MET A 5 0.57 18.65 0.92
N VAL A 6 -0.07 17.57 0.48
CA VAL A 6 -1.46 17.61 0.02
C VAL A 6 -2.41 17.78 1.21
N ALA A 7 -2.25 16.99 2.27
CA ALA A 7 -3.08 17.11 3.46
C ALA A 7 -2.97 18.51 4.09
N GLN A 8 -1.74 19.02 4.23
CA GLN A 8 -1.50 20.36 4.77
C GLN A 8 -2.08 21.46 3.88
N ALA A 9 -1.91 21.36 2.55
CA ALA A 9 -2.45 22.34 1.61
C ALA A 9 -3.98 22.39 1.64
N ILE A 10 -4.65 21.24 1.78
CA ILE A 10 -6.12 21.20 1.91
C ILE A 10 -6.54 21.80 3.25
N ALA A 11 -5.86 21.43 4.34
CA ALA A 11 -6.15 21.90 5.69
C ALA A 11 -5.99 23.43 5.87
N THR A 12 -5.04 24.05 5.18
CA THR A 12 -4.83 25.50 5.23
C THR A 12 -5.70 26.27 4.22
N HIS A 13 -6.35 25.59 3.28
CA HIS A 13 -7.14 26.25 2.24
C HIS A 13 -8.52 26.66 2.77
N GLU A 14 -8.86 27.94 2.65
CA GLU A 14 -10.07 28.54 3.24
C GLU A 14 -11.37 27.84 2.82
N ILE A 15 -11.46 27.44 1.54
CA ILE A 15 -12.63 26.78 0.96
C ILE A 15 -12.57 25.24 1.10
N TYR A 16 -11.50 24.59 0.62
CA TYR A 16 -11.46 23.13 0.55
C TYR A 16 -11.54 22.43 1.91
N ARG A 17 -10.93 23.01 2.96
CA ARG A 17 -11.00 22.42 4.32
C ARG A 17 -12.44 22.27 4.84
N LEU A 18 -13.36 23.11 4.36
CA LEU A 18 -14.77 23.06 4.74
C LEU A 18 -15.53 21.93 4.02
N GLY A 19 -15.03 21.47 2.86
CA GLY A 19 -15.65 20.41 2.08
C GLY A 19 -15.17 18.99 2.46
N VAL A 20 -14.19 18.86 3.34
CA VAL A 20 -13.67 17.55 3.76
C VAL A 20 -14.61 16.94 4.79
N GLU A 21 -15.32 15.87 4.39
CA GLU A 21 -16.21 15.10 5.28
C GLU A 21 -15.65 13.73 5.65
N GLU A 22 -14.67 13.22 4.88
CA GLU A 22 -14.08 11.89 5.04
C GLU A 22 -12.55 11.94 4.87
N ILE A 23 -11.84 11.23 5.74
CA ILE A 23 -10.41 10.89 5.56
C ILE A 23 -10.30 9.40 5.31
N ILE A 24 -9.54 9.02 4.27
CA ILE A 24 -9.17 7.64 3.98
C ILE A 24 -7.68 7.48 4.28
N TRP A 25 -7.39 6.75 5.35
CA TRP A 25 -6.05 6.43 5.81
C TRP A 25 -5.59 5.10 5.19
N ASN A 26 -4.59 5.16 4.31
CA ASN A 26 -3.96 3.96 3.78
C ASN A 26 -2.93 3.44 4.78
N ASP A 27 -3.23 2.28 5.38
CA ASP A 27 -2.39 1.64 6.39
C ASP A 27 -1.29 0.77 5.77
N ALA A 28 -1.41 0.41 4.49
CA ALA A 28 -0.40 -0.41 3.84
C ALA A 28 0.87 0.39 3.49
N THR A 29 1.99 -0.05 4.04
CA THR A 29 3.34 0.46 3.77
C THR A 29 3.95 -0.23 2.56
N LEU A 30 4.75 0.50 1.77
CA LEU A 30 5.56 -0.14 0.74
C LEU A 30 6.70 -0.87 1.46
N VAL A 31 6.80 -2.18 1.25
CA VAL A 31 7.85 -3.00 1.85
C VAL A 31 8.66 -3.63 0.71
N PRO A 32 9.92 -3.21 0.49
CA PRO A 32 10.86 -3.85 -0.42
C PRO A 32 11.73 -4.91 0.27
N SER A 33 11.33 -5.43 1.43
CA SER A 33 12.12 -6.34 2.29
C SER A 33 11.24 -7.44 2.88
N GLY A 34 11.54 -8.70 2.56
CA GLY A 34 10.76 -9.89 2.95
C GLY A 34 10.55 -10.08 4.45
N GLY A 35 9.54 -9.41 5.00
CA GLY A 35 8.98 -9.63 6.33
C GLY A 35 7.53 -10.07 6.21
N GLY A 36 7.24 -11.30 6.66
CA GLY A 36 5.89 -11.76 6.97
C GLY A 36 4.97 -12.20 5.82
N GLY A 37 5.30 -13.31 5.15
CA GLY A 37 4.27 -14.21 4.61
C GLY A 37 4.43 -14.65 3.15
N ASP A 38 4.28 -15.96 2.95
CA ASP A 38 4.21 -16.75 1.72
C ASP A 38 3.18 -16.25 0.66
N ILE A 39 3.30 -15.02 0.17
CA ILE A 39 2.29 -14.45 -0.75
C ILE A 39 2.63 -14.73 -2.22
N PHE A 40 3.90 -15.01 -2.55
CA PHE A 40 4.38 -15.15 -3.94
C PHE A 40 4.91 -16.55 -4.28
N HIS A 41 4.41 -17.60 -3.62
CA HIS A 41 4.90 -18.98 -3.81
C HIS A 41 4.61 -19.58 -5.21
N ASP A 42 3.72 -18.99 -6.01
CA ASP A 42 3.27 -19.55 -7.30
C ASP A 42 4.06 -19.09 -8.53
N CYS A 43 5.13 -18.31 -8.36
CA CYS A 43 6.03 -17.97 -9.48
C CYS A 43 7.36 -18.71 -9.32
N SER A 44 7.35 -20.02 -9.61
CA SER A 44 8.54 -20.87 -9.79
C SER A 44 9.21 -20.62 -11.15
N ASP A 45 9.42 -19.35 -11.50
CA ASP A 45 10.08 -18.99 -12.74
C ASP A 45 11.56 -18.75 -12.41
N GLU A 46 12.40 -19.74 -12.69
CA GLU A 46 13.85 -19.58 -12.65
C GLU A 46 14.21 -18.46 -13.64
N SER A 47 14.73 -17.34 -13.13
CA SER A 47 14.90 -16.13 -13.93
C SER A 47 16.14 -16.20 -14.81
N ASP A 48 15.97 -16.01 -16.11
CA ASP A 48 17.02 -15.65 -17.08
C ASP A 48 17.40 -14.15 -17.05
N GLU A 49 16.86 -13.36 -16.11
CA GLU A 49 17.19 -11.93 -15.98
C GLU A 49 18.56 -11.80 -15.29
N GLU A 50 19.57 -11.36 -16.05
CA GLU A 50 20.87 -11.01 -15.52
C GLU A 50 20.71 -9.99 -14.41
N VAL A 51 20.99 -10.40 -13.18
CA VAL A 51 21.13 -9.41 -12.14
C VAL A 51 22.36 -8.57 -12.45
N PRO A 52 22.23 -7.23 -12.44
CA PRO A 52 23.39 -6.35 -12.45
C PRO A 52 24.41 -6.73 -11.36
N GLU A 53 25.62 -7.13 -11.76
CA GLU A 53 26.77 -7.43 -10.86
C GLU A 53 27.15 -6.26 -9.92
N LYS A 54 26.60 -5.07 -10.18
CA LYS A 54 26.90 -3.81 -9.47
C LYS A 54 26.06 -3.63 -8.19
N ILE A 55 25.15 -4.54 -7.87
CA ILE A 55 24.29 -4.47 -6.70
C ILE A 55 24.95 -5.21 -5.53
N ALA A 56 24.99 -4.59 -4.34
CA ALA A 56 25.51 -5.26 -3.13
C ALA A 56 24.75 -6.57 -2.86
N ALA A 57 25.43 -7.60 -2.35
CA ALA A 57 24.87 -8.94 -2.19
C ALA A 57 23.54 -9.00 -1.39
N GLU A 58 23.33 -8.09 -0.43
CA GLU A 58 22.06 -7.97 0.32
C GLU A 58 20.95 -7.29 -0.48
N SER A 59 21.31 -6.36 -1.37
CA SER A 59 20.36 -5.68 -2.26
C SER A 59 19.94 -6.58 -3.43
N GLN A 60 20.72 -7.62 -3.68
CA GLN A 60 20.48 -8.59 -4.73
C GLN A 60 19.28 -9.50 -4.44
N GLU A 61 19.20 -10.04 -3.22
CA GLU A 61 18.05 -10.84 -2.79
C GLU A 61 16.75 -10.02 -2.76
N ARG A 62 16.83 -8.77 -2.28
CA ARG A 62 15.69 -7.83 -2.29
C ARG A 62 15.21 -7.52 -3.70
N PHE A 63 16.13 -7.32 -4.64
CA PHE A 63 15.78 -7.10 -6.04
C PHE A 63 15.13 -8.35 -6.65
N ALA A 64 15.66 -9.54 -6.40
CA ALA A 64 15.07 -10.79 -6.88
C ALA A 64 13.66 -11.02 -6.33
N TRP A 65 13.44 -10.77 -5.03
CA TRP A 65 12.10 -10.79 -4.42
C TRP A 65 11.15 -9.79 -5.09
N PHE A 66 11.63 -8.57 -5.32
CA PHE A 66 10.86 -7.50 -5.96
C PHE A 66 10.42 -7.90 -7.38
N VAL A 67 11.35 -8.43 -8.19
CA VAL A 67 11.05 -8.91 -9.55
C VAL A 67 10.02 -10.04 -9.51
N ARG A 68 10.15 -10.99 -8.58
CA ARG A 68 9.18 -12.08 -8.43
C ARG A 68 7.78 -11.56 -8.07
N GLY A 69 7.70 -10.62 -7.13
CA GLY A 69 6.45 -9.96 -6.76
C GLY A 69 5.82 -9.20 -7.94
N CYS A 70 6.64 -8.50 -8.72
CA CYS A 70 6.21 -7.81 -9.93
C CYS A 70 5.67 -8.79 -10.99
N LYS A 71 6.38 -9.89 -11.26
CA LYS A 71 5.91 -10.93 -12.20
C LYS A 71 4.56 -11.51 -11.76
N SER A 72 4.41 -11.81 -10.47
CA SER A 72 3.17 -12.33 -9.90
C SER A 72 2.00 -11.37 -10.08
N ILE A 73 2.20 -10.07 -9.78
CA ILE A 73 1.12 -9.09 -9.92
C ILE A 73 0.78 -8.78 -11.39
N ILE A 74 1.77 -8.82 -12.30
CA ILE A 74 1.52 -8.71 -13.75
C ILE A 74 0.68 -9.89 -14.21
N LYS A 75 1.01 -11.11 -13.79
CA LYS A 75 0.22 -12.32 -14.11
C LYS A 75 -1.22 -12.16 -13.63
N ALA A 76 -1.41 -11.81 -12.35
CA ALA A 76 -2.74 -11.58 -11.80
C ALA A 76 -3.51 -10.45 -12.52
N ALA A 77 -2.83 -9.40 -12.98
CA ALA A 77 -3.46 -8.34 -13.78
C ALA A 77 -3.93 -8.84 -15.15
N LYS A 78 -3.10 -9.63 -15.84
CA LYS A 78 -3.46 -10.26 -17.13
C LYS A 78 -4.64 -11.22 -16.96
N ASP A 79 -4.60 -12.07 -15.94
CA ASP A 79 -5.68 -13.03 -15.66
C ASP A 79 -7.03 -12.32 -15.42
N ARG A 80 -7.02 -11.14 -14.80
CA ARG A 80 -8.24 -10.33 -14.58
C ARG A 80 -8.76 -9.62 -15.82
N MET A 81 -7.88 -9.22 -16.74
CA MET A 81 -8.31 -8.62 -18.01
C MET A 81 -9.00 -9.65 -18.91
N GLY A 82 -8.68 -10.94 -18.74
CA GLY A 82 -9.20 -12.04 -19.57
C GLY A 82 -8.68 -11.99 -21.01
N ASP A 83 -9.06 -12.98 -21.83
CA ASP A 83 -8.60 -13.09 -23.23
C ASP A 83 -9.27 -12.07 -24.17
N THR A 84 -10.47 -11.61 -23.83
CA THR A 84 -11.21 -10.62 -24.60
C THR A 84 -11.18 -9.30 -23.85
N PHE A 85 -10.33 -8.36 -24.31
CA PHE A 85 -10.21 -6.96 -23.84
C PHE A 85 -11.54 -6.19 -23.98
N SER A 86 -12.55 -6.60 -23.23
CA SER A 86 -13.95 -6.27 -23.46
C SER A 86 -14.29 -4.89 -22.93
N ARG A 87 -13.49 -4.35 -22.00
CA ARG A 87 -13.70 -3.05 -21.37
C ARG A 87 -12.63 -2.05 -21.83
N PRO A 88 -13.00 -0.78 -22.09
CA PRO A 88 -12.03 0.28 -22.40
C PRO A 88 -10.93 0.43 -21.34
N GLU A 89 -11.26 0.13 -20.08
CA GLU A 89 -10.30 0.14 -18.96
C GLU A 89 -9.18 -0.89 -19.15
N ASP A 90 -9.46 -2.04 -19.75
CA ASP A 90 -8.46 -3.11 -19.96
C ASP A 90 -7.46 -2.70 -21.05
N VAL A 91 -7.90 -1.92 -22.05
CA VAL A 91 -7.00 -1.34 -23.07
C VAL A 91 -6.00 -0.39 -22.41
N SER A 92 -6.44 0.46 -21.47
CA SER A 92 -5.56 1.37 -20.76
C SER A 92 -4.54 0.64 -19.88
N LYS A 93 -4.97 -0.42 -19.17
CA LYS A 93 -4.06 -1.24 -18.34
C LYS A 93 -3.06 -2.00 -19.19
N GLN A 94 -3.51 -2.57 -20.32
CA GLN A 94 -2.63 -3.23 -21.28
C GLN A 94 -1.60 -2.23 -21.84
N HIS A 95 -2.01 -1.01 -22.16
CA HIS A 95 -1.08 0.02 -22.60
C HIS A 95 -0.06 0.40 -21.50
N GLN A 96 -0.45 0.42 -20.23
CA GLN A 96 0.50 0.59 -19.12
C GLN A 96 1.47 -0.59 -19.01
N LEU A 97 1.00 -1.84 -19.15
CA LEU A 97 1.87 -3.03 -19.16
C LEU A 97 2.84 -3.03 -20.34
N SER A 98 2.39 -2.61 -21.53
CA SER A 98 3.25 -2.55 -22.72
C SER A 98 4.30 -1.43 -22.66
N ASN A 99 4.07 -0.42 -21.82
CA ASN A 99 5.03 0.65 -21.53
C ASN A 99 5.56 0.54 -20.09
N ALA A 100 5.63 -0.69 -19.56
CA ALA A 100 6.19 -0.94 -18.24
C ALA A 100 7.61 -0.37 -18.15
N ILE A 101 7.87 0.39 -17.08
CA ILE A 101 9.24 0.84 -16.83
C ILE A 101 10.09 -0.36 -16.38
N PRO A 102 11.42 -0.34 -16.62
CA PRO A 102 12.31 -1.43 -16.21
C PRO A 102 12.18 -1.79 -14.72
N TYR A 103 12.40 -3.06 -14.38
CA TYR A 103 12.33 -3.50 -12.98
C TYR A 103 13.33 -2.78 -12.09
N GLN A 104 14.52 -2.47 -12.61
CA GLN A 104 15.53 -1.71 -11.88
C GLN A 104 14.99 -0.31 -11.50
N ASP A 105 14.48 0.44 -12.48
CA ASP A 105 13.93 1.78 -12.25
C ASP A 105 12.74 1.72 -11.29
N SER A 106 11.87 0.71 -11.44
CA SER A 106 10.75 0.47 -10.53
C SER A 106 11.20 0.17 -9.10
N PHE A 107 12.25 -0.64 -8.95
CA PHE A 107 12.81 -1.01 -7.65
C PHE A 107 13.45 0.19 -6.96
N GLU A 108 14.25 0.97 -7.69
CA GLU A 108 14.86 2.21 -7.18
C GLU A 108 13.78 3.20 -6.73
N TYR A 109 12.71 3.36 -7.53
CA TYR A 109 11.58 4.22 -7.18
C TYR A 109 10.82 3.70 -5.95
N CYS A 110 10.58 2.39 -5.83
CA CYS A 110 9.97 1.80 -4.63
C CYS A 110 10.81 2.04 -3.38
N ASN A 111 12.12 1.85 -3.47
CA ASN A 111 13.05 2.08 -2.36
C ASN A 111 13.04 3.55 -1.93
N LEU A 112 12.94 4.49 -2.87
CA LEU A 112 12.78 5.91 -2.55
C LEU A 112 11.49 6.17 -1.77
N LEU A 113 10.36 5.63 -2.23
CA LEU A 113 9.06 5.82 -1.58
C LEU A 113 9.02 5.17 -0.18
N GLU A 114 9.56 3.96 -0.04
CA GLU A 114 9.66 3.27 1.25
C GLU A 114 10.50 4.10 2.24
N ARG A 115 11.66 4.62 1.85
CA ARG A 115 12.46 5.52 2.69
C ARG A 115 11.67 6.74 3.14
N GLN A 116 10.96 7.39 2.20
CA GLN A 116 10.12 8.55 2.54
C GLN A 116 8.99 8.20 3.51
N GLN A 117 8.35 7.03 3.35
CA GLN A 117 7.31 6.57 4.28
C GLN A 117 7.90 6.29 5.67
N ARG A 118 9.04 5.60 5.74
CA ARG A 118 9.74 5.31 6.99
C ARG A 118 10.14 6.59 7.72
N ASP A 119 10.71 7.57 7.01
CA ASP A 119 11.13 8.84 7.61
C ASP A 119 9.94 9.58 8.22
N ILE A 120 8.77 9.54 7.58
CA ILE A 120 7.53 10.13 8.10
C ILE A 120 7.08 9.43 9.39
N ILE A 121 7.08 8.10 9.40
CA ILE A 121 6.65 7.28 10.53
C ILE A 121 7.60 7.46 11.73
N VAL A 122 8.91 7.30 11.52
CA VAL A 122 9.93 7.44 12.57
C VAL A 122 9.94 8.85 13.15
N SER A 123 9.71 9.87 12.32
CA SER A 123 9.64 11.26 12.78
C SER A 123 8.26 11.64 13.32
N THR A 124 7.32 10.70 13.44
CA THR A 124 5.93 10.90 13.89
C THR A 124 5.17 12.01 13.16
N ILE A 125 5.60 12.32 11.93
CA ILE A 125 5.07 13.44 11.13
C ILE A 125 3.64 13.15 10.69
N ASP A 126 3.34 11.89 10.43
CA ASP A 126 1.99 11.41 10.11
C ASP A 126 1.01 11.63 11.27
N GLU A 127 1.41 11.38 12.51
CA GLU A 127 0.59 11.63 13.70
C GLU A 127 0.28 13.13 13.82
N ASP A 128 1.30 13.98 13.71
CA ASP A 128 1.15 15.44 13.77
C ASP A 128 0.22 15.99 12.69
N ILE A 129 0.37 15.49 11.45
CA ILE A 129 -0.50 15.89 10.34
C ILE A 129 -1.92 15.44 10.60
N PHE A 130 -2.13 14.22 11.09
CA PHE A 130 -3.48 13.73 11.37
C PHE A 130 -4.16 14.59 12.44
N ARG A 131 -3.49 14.85 13.57
CA ARG A 131 -3.96 15.79 14.61
C ARG A 131 -4.29 17.16 14.04
N TYR A 132 -3.40 17.70 13.21
CA TYR A 132 -3.62 18.99 12.57
C TYR A 132 -4.88 18.98 11.69
N THR A 133 -5.04 17.96 10.85
CA THR A 133 -6.20 17.84 9.95
C THR A 133 -7.53 17.72 10.72
N LEU A 134 -7.57 16.95 11.81
CA LEU A 134 -8.76 16.84 12.67
C LEU A 134 -9.22 18.21 13.21
N ARG A 135 -8.27 19.09 13.54
CA ARG A 135 -8.57 20.44 14.04
C ARG A 135 -8.98 21.41 12.93
N GLN A 136 -8.52 21.18 11.69
CA GLN A 136 -8.74 22.10 10.56
C GLN A 136 -9.96 21.78 9.70
N PHE A 137 -10.46 20.54 9.74
CA PHE A 137 -11.62 20.09 8.95
C PHE A 137 -12.91 20.11 9.79
N PRO A 138 -13.66 21.23 9.81
CA PRO A 138 -14.82 21.38 10.69
C PRO A 138 -15.99 20.45 10.36
N ASN A 139 -16.06 19.97 9.12
CA ASN A 139 -17.15 19.09 8.64
C ASN A 139 -16.72 17.63 8.54
N LEU A 140 -15.54 17.27 9.05
CA LEU A 140 -15.07 15.89 9.07
C LEU A 140 -15.97 15.05 9.96
N LYS A 141 -16.58 14.02 9.38
CA LYS A 141 -17.50 13.09 10.06
C LYS A 141 -16.95 11.68 10.09
N ARG A 142 -16.17 11.29 9.09
CA ARG A 142 -15.76 9.90 8.88
C ARG A 142 -14.25 9.76 8.72
N VAL A 143 -13.70 8.73 9.34
CA VAL A 143 -12.33 8.27 9.09
C VAL A 143 -12.38 6.78 8.73
N VAL A 144 -11.80 6.43 7.58
CA VAL A 144 -11.66 5.04 7.10
C VAL A 144 -10.20 4.66 7.18
N VAL A 145 -9.87 3.58 7.89
CA VAL A 145 -8.53 2.98 7.88
C VAL A 145 -8.59 1.73 7.01
N THR A 146 -7.71 1.65 6.01
CA THR A 146 -7.70 0.56 5.04
C THR A 146 -6.29 0.17 4.62
N PRO A 147 -5.93 -1.13 4.60
CA PRO A 147 -4.71 -1.61 3.96
C PRO A 147 -4.86 -1.75 2.44
N ALA A 148 -6.06 -1.64 1.89
CA ALA A 148 -6.38 -2.05 0.54
C ALA A 148 -6.34 -0.91 -0.49
N ALA A 149 -5.79 0.26 -0.15
CA ALA A 149 -5.82 1.43 -1.03
C ALA A 149 -5.23 1.16 -2.43
N TYR A 150 -4.20 0.32 -2.50
CA TYR A 150 -3.54 -0.05 -3.74
C TYR A 150 -4.36 -0.97 -4.65
N GLY A 151 -5.41 -1.63 -4.14
CA GLY A 151 -6.29 -2.48 -4.94
C GLY A 151 -5.52 -3.53 -5.75
N TYR A 152 -5.63 -3.43 -7.07
CA TYR A 152 -4.86 -4.22 -8.04
C TYR A 152 -3.91 -3.34 -8.86
N LEU A 153 -2.94 -3.96 -9.53
CA LEU A 153 -2.02 -3.23 -10.41
C LEU A 153 -2.83 -2.43 -11.45
N PHE A 154 -2.58 -1.11 -11.49
CA PHE A 154 -3.29 -0.12 -12.31
C PHE A 154 -4.78 0.11 -11.97
N GLU A 155 -5.28 -0.51 -10.90
CA GLU A 155 -6.65 -0.39 -10.40
C GLU A 155 -6.66 -0.17 -8.89
N PRO A 156 -6.15 0.99 -8.42
CA PRO A 156 -6.21 1.32 -7.01
C PRO A 156 -7.65 1.54 -6.57
N LEU A 157 -7.99 0.95 -5.43
CA LEU A 157 -9.29 1.13 -4.80
C LEU A 157 -9.47 2.58 -4.32
N TYR A 158 -8.42 3.13 -3.70
CA TYR A 158 -8.36 4.53 -3.30
C TYR A 158 -7.16 5.19 -3.95
N ARG A 159 -7.42 6.15 -4.85
CA ARG A 159 -6.37 6.95 -5.49
C ARG A 159 -5.81 7.97 -4.50
N THR A 160 -4.97 7.52 -3.57
CA THR A 160 -4.25 8.41 -2.65
C THR A 160 -3.34 9.37 -3.41
N PRO A 161 -2.95 10.53 -2.84
CA PRO A 161 -2.03 11.46 -3.49
C PRO A 161 -0.73 10.81 -3.98
N MET A 162 -0.19 9.86 -3.20
CA MET A 162 1.00 9.10 -3.58
C MET A 162 0.73 8.21 -4.81
N ILE A 163 -0.36 7.42 -4.81
CA ILE A 163 -0.71 6.54 -5.93
C ILE A 163 -0.97 7.36 -7.22
N ARG A 164 -1.61 8.53 -7.11
CA ARG A 164 -1.81 9.44 -8.25
C ARG A 164 -0.51 9.97 -8.85
N SER A 165 0.59 9.92 -8.09
CA SER A 165 1.91 10.40 -8.52
C SER A 165 2.80 9.32 -9.11
N PHE A 166 2.31 8.07 -9.19
CA PHE A 166 3.08 6.99 -9.78
C PHE A 166 3.39 7.25 -11.26
N PRO A 167 4.62 6.93 -11.73
CA PRO A 167 4.96 7.00 -13.14
C PRO A 167 4.03 6.12 -13.98
N TYR A 168 3.79 6.54 -15.22
CA TYR A 168 3.05 5.72 -16.18
C TYR A 168 3.80 4.41 -16.43
N GLY A 169 3.12 3.26 -16.32
CA GLY A 169 3.75 1.95 -16.48
C GLY A 169 4.59 1.51 -15.26
N PHE A 170 4.47 2.16 -14.12
CA PHE A 170 5.17 1.77 -12.89
C PHE A 170 4.67 0.40 -12.38
N ILE A 171 5.60 -0.55 -12.21
CA ILE A 171 5.30 -1.89 -11.71
C ILE A 171 5.91 -2.07 -10.33
N TYR A 172 5.13 -2.58 -9.39
CA TYR A 172 5.58 -2.83 -8.03
C TYR A 172 4.80 -3.98 -7.42
N PRO A 173 5.39 -4.74 -6.46
CA PRO A 173 4.63 -5.67 -5.63
C PRO A 173 3.59 -4.88 -4.84
N VAL A 174 2.31 -5.15 -5.08
CA VAL A 174 1.21 -4.43 -4.44
C VAL A 174 1.20 -4.75 -2.93
N PRO A 175 1.33 -3.74 -2.04
CA PRO A 175 1.27 -3.95 -0.60
C PRO A 175 -0.07 -4.55 -0.15
N ARG A 176 0.01 -5.46 0.82
CA ARG A 176 -1.17 -6.15 1.38
C ARG A 176 -1.60 -5.61 2.75
N GLY A 177 -0.73 -4.87 3.45
CA GLY A 177 -1.01 -4.25 4.75
C GLY A 177 -1.35 -5.30 5.80
N TRP A 178 -2.57 -5.27 6.35
CA TRP A 178 -3.01 -6.16 7.43
C TRP A 178 -2.88 -7.65 7.08
N PRO A 179 -2.59 -8.51 8.06
CA PRO A 179 -2.59 -9.96 7.92
C PRO A 179 -3.85 -10.45 7.21
N THR A 180 -3.66 -11.13 6.08
CA THR A 180 -4.74 -11.80 5.35
C THR A 180 -4.57 -13.30 5.50
N PRO A 181 -5.67 -14.06 5.70
CA PRO A 181 -5.59 -15.51 5.74
C PRO A 181 -4.93 -16.05 4.47
N SER A 182 -4.01 -17.00 4.61
CA SER A 182 -3.42 -17.67 3.46
C SER A 182 -4.49 -18.49 2.73
N SER A 183 -4.27 -18.82 1.45
CA SER A 183 -5.19 -19.69 0.69
C SER A 183 -5.43 -21.07 1.31
N ARG A 184 -4.58 -21.47 2.27
CA ARG A 184 -4.63 -22.76 2.99
C ARG A 184 -5.23 -22.65 4.39
N SER A 185 -5.56 -21.44 4.87
CA SER A 185 -6.12 -21.21 6.20
C SER A 185 -7.32 -20.27 6.11
N GLU A 186 -8.43 -20.65 6.74
CA GLU A 186 -9.61 -19.78 6.86
C GLU A 186 -9.36 -18.57 7.78
N TRP A 187 -8.29 -18.62 8.59
CA TRP A 187 -8.00 -17.65 9.63
C TRP A 187 -6.57 -17.11 9.48
N ALA A 188 -6.42 -15.80 9.55
CA ALA A 188 -5.13 -15.19 9.87
C ALA A 188 -4.89 -15.41 11.36
N PHE A 189 -3.77 -16.05 11.72
CA PHE A 189 -3.37 -16.14 13.12
C PHE A 189 -2.90 -14.76 13.57
N ALA A 190 -3.70 -14.09 14.40
CA ALA A 190 -3.19 -12.96 15.17
C ALA A 190 -2.32 -13.53 16.29
N MET A 191 -1.02 -13.24 16.26
CA MET A 191 -0.13 -13.64 17.34
C MET A 191 -0.52 -12.87 18.61
N PRO A 192 -0.49 -13.51 19.80
CA PRO A 192 -0.72 -12.78 21.04
C PRO A 192 0.28 -11.64 21.20
N TRP A 193 -0.18 -10.46 21.60
CA TRP A 193 0.62 -9.27 21.93
C TRP A 193 1.44 -9.43 23.23
N VAL A 194 2.13 -10.57 23.38
CA VAL A 194 2.67 -11.02 24.67
C VAL A 194 4.20 -11.19 24.67
N ASP A 195 4.86 -11.26 23.49
CA ASP A 195 6.31 -11.47 23.40
C ASP A 195 7.02 -10.34 22.61
N ASP A 196 7.97 -9.64 23.27
CA ASP A 196 8.58 -8.37 22.81
C ASP A 196 9.19 -8.37 21.39
N ASP A 197 9.74 -9.48 20.90
CA ASP A 197 10.46 -9.49 19.62
C ASP A 197 9.57 -9.78 18.39
N ALA A 198 8.43 -10.47 18.57
CA ALA A 198 7.44 -10.69 17.50
C ALA A 198 6.42 -9.55 17.40
N VAL A 199 6.38 -8.69 18.42
CA VAL A 199 5.47 -7.55 18.54
C VAL A 199 5.85 -6.41 17.61
N GLU A 200 7.14 -6.12 17.39
CA GLU A 200 7.57 -4.98 16.56
C GLU A 200 7.20 -5.13 15.07
N GLU A 201 7.34 -6.34 14.50
CA GLU A 201 7.03 -6.59 13.09
C GLU A 201 5.51 -6.61 12.84
N ASP A 202 4.72 -7.22 13.74
CA ASP A 202 3.25 -7.26 13.65
C ASP A 202 2.62 -5.88 13.99
N GLU A 203 3.19 -5.14 14.95
CA GLU A 203 2.78 -3.76 15.27
C GLU A 203 2.93 -2.81 14.08
N SER A 204 3.99 -3.01 13.27
CA SER A 204 4.24 -2.19 12.09
C SER A 204 3.15 -2.36 11.02
N LEU A 205 2.49 -3.53 10.96
CA LEU A 205 1.41 -3.81 10.01
C LEU A 205 0.13 -3.04 10.34
N TYR A 206 -0.05 -2.62 11.59
CA TYR A 206 -1.22 -1.89 12.08
C TYR A 206 -0.87 -0.45 12.49
N HIS A 207 0.23 0.11 12.00
CA HIS A 207 0.72 1.43 12.42
C HIS A 207 -0.34 2.52 12.32
N GLY A 208 -0.96 2.67 11.14
CA GLY A 208 -2.02 3.63 10.87
C GLY A 208 -3.29 3.37 11.66
N PHE A 209 -3.69 2.11 11.84
CA PHE A 209 -4.78 1.76 12.75
C PHE A 209 -4.50 2.24 14.18
N ARG A 210 -3.32 1.95 14.73
CA ARG A 210 -2.91 2.37 16.08
C ARG A 210 -2.86 3.89 16.21
N LEU A 211 -2.25 4.56 15.23
CA LEU A 211 -2.15 6.01 15.18
C LEU A 211 -3.52 6.67 15.14
N VAL A 212 -4.38 6.26 14.21
CA VAL A 212 -5.71 6.87 14.03
C VAL A 212 -6.56 6.68 15.28
N THR A 213 -6.59 5.46 15.83
CA THR A 213 -7.39 5.17 17.04
C THR A 213 -6.87 5.93 18.27
N LYS A 214 -5.56 5.98 18.47
CA LYS A 214 -4.93 6.78 19.55
C LYS A 214 -5.30 8.25 19.43
N VAL A 215 -5.10 8.86 18.26
CA VAL A 215 -5.35 10.29 18.07
C VAL A 215 -6.83 10.64 18.25
N LEU A 216 -7.75 9.82 17.72
CA LEU A 216 -9.19 10.03 17.90
C LEU A 216 -9.59 9.92 19.39
N ALA A 217 -8.96 9.03 20.16
CA ALA A 217 -9.25 8.91 21.59
C ALA A 217 -8.77 10.13 22.41
N GLU A 218 -7.71 10.81 21.97
CA GLU A 218 -7.07 11.90 22.72
C GLU A 218 -7.55 13.30 22.30
N GLU A 219 -7.89 13.51 21.02
CA GLU A 219 -8.26 14.81 20.48
C GLU A 219 -9.77 15.08 20.59
N LYS A 220 -10.14 16.33 20.86
CA LYS A 220 -11.52 16.77 20.68
C LYS A 220 -11.81 16.93 19.18
N HIS A 221 -12.73 16.14 18.64
CA HIS A 221 -13.06 16.12 17.21
C HIS A 221 -14.57 16.04 16.93
N THR A 222 -14.95 16.20 15.66
CA THR A 222 -16.33 16.07 15.15
C THR A 222 -16.61 14.73 14.47
N VAL A 223 -15.59 13.86 14.35
CA VAL A 223 -15.72 12.53 13.75
C VAL A 223 -16.77 11.71 14.52
N THR A 224 -17.77 11.22 13.80
CA THR A 224 -18.86 10.38 14.30
C THR A 224 -18.68 8.90 13.92
N GLU A 225 -17.86 8.62 12.91
CA GLU A 225 -17.71 7.28 12.34
C GLU A 225 -16.23 6.95 12.09
N LEU A 226 -15.77 5.86 12.70
CA LEU A 226 -14.50 5.20 12.38
C LEU A 226 -14.81 3.87 11.68
N MET A 227 -14.28 3.67 10.48
CA MET A 227 -14.45 2.45 9.70
C MET A 227 -13.11 1.77 9.49
N LEU A 228 -13.09 0.45 9.66
CA LEU A 228 -11.96 -0.41 9.33
C LEU A 228 -12.34 -1.20 8.09
N ASP A 229 -11.69 -0.91 6.96
CA ASP A 229 -12.05 -1.52 5.69
C ASP A 229 -10.87 -2.32 5.12
N ALA A 230 -10.88 -3.62 5.43
CA ALA A 230 -9.82 -4.50 4.98
C ALA A 230 -9.88 -4.82 3.48
N HIS A 231 -11.03 -4.65 2.82
CA HIS A 231 -11.39 -5.22 1.51
C HIS A 231 -10.75 -6.60 1.23
N ARG A 232 -11.52 -7.69 1.26
CA ARG A 232 -10.99 -9.04 0.99
C ARG A 232 -10.56 -9.20 -0.48
N ILE A 233 -9.38 -8.71 -0.81
CA ILE A 233 -8.78 -8.76 -2.13
C ILE A 233 -7.98 -10.06 -2.20
N LEU A 234 -8.55 -11.15 -2.74
CA LEU A 234 -7.80 -12.40 -2.94
C LEU A 234 -6.78 -12.27 -4.08
N ALA A 235 -5.56 -12.74 -3.84
CA ALA A 235 -4.46 -12.77 -4.81
C ALA A 235 -4.53 -13.96 -5.76
N SER A 236 -5.11 -15.08 -5.30
CA SER A 236 -5.16 -16.34 -6.03
C SER A 236 -6.59 -16.66 -6.47
N ILE A 237 -6.75 -16.93 -7.75
CA ILE A 237 -7.88 -17.72 -8.26
C ILE A 237 -7.45 -19.17 -8.10
N THR A 238 -7.92 -19.86 -7.05
CA THR A 238 -7.92 -21.32 -7.05
C THR A 238 -9.01 -21.77 -8.02
N SER A 239 -8.62 -22.29 -9.19
CA SER A 239 -9.56 -23.13 -9.95
C SER A 239 -9.78 -24.44 -9.17
N PRO A 240 -11.02 -24.94 -9.13
CA PRO A 240 -11.37 -26.21 -8.49
C PRO A 240 -10.72 -27.43 -9.17
#